data_AF-A0A0M3KEH7-F1
#
_entry.id   AF-A0A0M3KEH7-F1
#
_cell.length_a   1.000
_cell.length_b   1.000
_cell.length_c   1.000
_cell.angle_alpha   90.00
_cell.angle_beta   90.00
_cell.angle_gamma   90.00
#
_symmetry.space_group_name_H-M   'P 1'
#
loop_
_entity.id
_entity.type
_entity.pdbx_description
1 polymer ?
#
loop_
_entity_poly.entity_id
_entity_poly.type
_entity_poly.pdbx_seq_one_letter_code
_entity_poly.pdbx_strand_id
1 'polypeptide(L)'
;MGNLVSQYFGGGFKKSKVIATNYGEITGQSIQIDGNRFVNIFLGIPFAKPPVGELRFQKPVPPEPWDGVRECIKHPCRAPQHDLLVEKFLVRVPISEDCLYVNVFAPDWDYSPNDQEFPSDSQD
;
A
#
# COMPACT_ATOMS: atom_id res chain seq x y z
N MET A 1 -7.01 2.04 21.60
CA MET A 1 -7.48 1.22 20.47
C MET A 1 -6.23 0.72 19.75
N GLY A 2 -5.72 -0.45 20.15
CA GLY A 2 -4.50 -1.02 19.60
C GLY A 2 -4.73 -1.53 18.17
N ASN A 3 -3.80 -1.26 17.28
CA ASN A 3 -3.86 -1.71 15.89
C ASN A 3 -3.64 -3.23 15.86
N LEU A 4 -4.48 -3.97 15.13
CA LEU A 4 -4.49 -5.45 15.09
C LEU A 4 -3.11 -6.05 14.74
N VAL A 5 -2.30 -5.31 13.98
CA VAL A 5 -0.94 -5.69 13.57
C VAL A 5 0.05 -5.72 14.74
N SER A 6 -0.15 -4.88 15.76
CA SER A 6 0.70 -4.83 16.96
C SER A 6 0.56 -6.06 17.86
N GLN A 7 -0.51 -6.84 17.71
CA GLN A 7 -0.75 -8.04 18.53
C GLN A 7 -0.09 -9.31 17.96
N TYR A 8 0.23 -9.34 16.66
CA TYR A 8 0.79 -10.53 16.00
C TYR A 8 2.27 -10.40 15.64
N PHE A 9 2.77 -9.19 15.41
CA PHE A 9 4.17 -8.94 15.11
C PHE A 9 4.80 -8.20 16.28
N GLY A 10 5.55 -8.91 17.12
CA GLY A 10 6.29 -8.35 18.27
C GLY A 10 7.37 -7.31 17.90
N GLY A 11 7.56 -7.02 16.60
CA GLY A 11 8.40 -5.94 16.10
C GLY A 11 7.56 -4.67 15.86
N GLY A 12 7.84 -3.61 16.62
CA GLY A 12 7.22 -2.31 16.38
C GLY A 12 7.47 -1.80 14.96
N PHE A 13 6.51 -1.07 14.41
CA PHE A 13 6.66 -0.40 13.13
C PHE A 13 7.83 0.59 13.18
N LYS A 14 8.78 0.46 12.25
CA LYS A 14 9.83 1.44 12.02
C LYS A 14 9.50 2.27 10.79
N LYS A 15 10.07 3.46 10.65
CA LYS A 15 9.99 4.22 9.40
C LYS A 15 10.86 3.52 8.35
N SER A 16 10.36 3.38 7.12
CA SER A 16 11.15 2.80 6.02
C SER A 16 12.25 3.76 5.55
N LYS A 17 13.12 3.27 4.66
CA LYS A 17 13.96 4.13 3.82
C LYS A 17 13.08 5.00 2.92
N VAL A 18 13.60 6.17 2.54
CA VAL A 18 12.97 7.02 1.51
C VAL A 18 13.28 6.42 0.14
N ILE A 19 12.26 6.30 -0.70
CA ILE A 19 12.36 5.74 -2.05
C ILE A 19 11.88 6.79 -3.06
N ALA A 20 12.67 7.01 -4.11
CA ALA A 20 12.28 7.87 -5.21
C ALA A 20 11.31 7.14 -6.15
N THR A 21 10.26 7.84 -6.57
CA THR A 21 9.37 7.42 -7.66
C THR A 21 9.47 8.43 -8.80
N ASN A 22 8.85 8.13 -9.94
CA ASN A 22 8.78 9.06 -11.07
C ASN A 22 8.04 10.38 -10.75
N TYR A 23 7.27 10.43 -9.66
CA TYR A 23 6.40 11.56 -9.30
C TYR A 23 6.79 12.24 -7.99
N GLY A 24 7.83 11.76 -7.30
CA GLY A 24 8.28 12.31 -6.03
C GLY A 24 8.77 11.24 -5.06
N GLU A 25 9.28 11.66 -3.91
CA GLU A 25 9.81 10.77 -2.90
C GLU A 25 8.71 10.24 -1.97
N ILE A 26 8.83 8.99 -1.54
CA ILE A 26 7.92 8.36 -0.59
C ILE A 26 8.65 7.74 0.60
N THR A 27 7.98 7.69 1.74
CA THR A 27 8.38 6.90 2.91
C THR A 27 7.19 6.10 3.40
N GLY A 28 7.44 4.88 3.86
CA GLY A 28 6.44 3.98 4.42
C GLY A 28 6.83 3.49 5.81
N GLN A 29 6.36 2.31 6.14
CA GLN A 29 6.72 1.57 7.36
C GLN A 29 7.62 0.39 7.02
N SER A 30 8.39 -0.08 8.00
CA SER A 30 9.15 -1.31 7.92
C SER A 30 8.75 -2.18 9.11
N ILE A 31 8.36 -3.43 8.83
CA ILE A 31 7.98 -4.40 9.83
C ILE A 31 8.98 -5.55 9.83
N GLN A 32 9.36 -6.01 11.02
CA GLN A 32 10.17 -7.20 11.18
C GLN A 32 9.25 -8.41 11.07
N ILE A 33 9.53 -9.30 10.13
CA ILE A 33 8.72 -10.52 9.94
C ILE A 33 9.33 -11.73 10.62
N ASP A 34 10.67 -11.85 10.62
CA ASP A 34 11.41 -12.96 11.24
C ASP A 34 12.91 -12.62 11.31
N GLY A 35 13.57 -12.90 12.43
CA GLY A 35 15.01 -12.67 12.60
C GLY A 35 15.43 -11.26 12.14
N ASN A 36 16.35 -11.16 11.19
CA ASN A 36 16.76 -9.87 10.60
C ASN A 36 16.05 -9.55 9.26
N ARG A 37 14.92 -10.20 8.97
CA ARG A 37 14.12 -9.97 7.75
C ARG A 37 13.05 -8.94 8.01
N PHE A 38 13.03 -7.92 7.15
CA PHE A 38 12.10 -6.81 7.22
C PHE A 38 11.32 -6.68 5.91
N VAL A 39 10.06 -6.30 6.00
CA VAL A 39 9.22 -5.92 4.85
C VAL A 39 8.94 -4.43 4.93
N ASN A 40 9.31 -3.70 3.88
CA ASN A 40 8.91 -2.32 3.68
C ASN A 40 7.48 -2.28 3.12
N ILE A 41 6.64 -1.46 3.74
CA ILE A 41 5.22 -1.31 3.45
C ILE A 41 4.98 0.15 3.07
N PHE A 42 4.50 0.37 1.85
CA PHE A 42 4.10 1.68 1.34
C PHE A 42 2.61 1.61 0.99
N LEU A 43 1.78 2.34 1.71
CA LEU A 43 0.33 2.36 1.55
C LEU A 43 -0.13 3.67 0.90
N GLY A 44 -1.06 3.57 -0.05
CA GLY A 44 -1.70 4.74 -0.64
C GLY A 44 -0.80 5.56 -1.55
N ILE A 45 0.05 4.90 -2.37
CA ILE A 45 0.83 5.59 -3.40
C ILE A 45 -0.10 5.95 -4.56
N PRO A 46 -0.29 7.23 -4.92
CA PRO A 46 -1.13 7.59 -6.06
C PRO A 46 -0.46 7.16 -7.38
N PHE A 47 -1.21 6.50 -8.25
CA PHE A 47 -0.74 6.15 -9.60
C PHE A 47 -1.48 6.92 -10.70
N ALA A 48 -2.52 7.66 -10.35
CA ALA A 48 -3.29 8.51 -11.26
C ALA A 48 -3.95 9.69 -10.49
N LYS A 49 -4.43 10.69 -11.23
CA LYS A 49 -5.30 11.75 -10.68
C LYS A 49 -6.63 11.16 -10.20
N PRO A 50 -7.26 11.75 -9.16
CA PRO A 50 -8.60 11.35 -8.74
C PRO A 50 -9.60 11.42 -9.92
N PRO A 51 -10.32 10.33 -10.25
CA PRO A 51 -11.24 10.26 -11.39
C PRO A 51 -12.60 10.89 -11.05
N VAL A 52 -12.58 12.12 -10.53
CA VAL A 52 -13.77 12.87 -10.10
C VAL A 52 -14.10 14.01 -11.07
N GLY A 53 -15.33 14.50 -11.03
CA GLY A 53 -15.78 15.59 -11.92
C GLY A 53 -15.64 15.21 -13.39
N GLU A 54 -14.99 16.06 -14.18
CA GLU A 54 -14.77 15.85 -15.63
C GLU A 54 -13.88 14.63 -15.95
N LEU A 55 -13.12 14.12 -14.97
CA LEU A 55 -12.32 12.91 -15.14
C LEU A 55 -13.11 11.62 -14.93
N ARG A 56 -14.35 11.72 -14.45
CA ARG A 56 -15.20 10.54 -14.25
C ARG A 56 -15.48 9.87 -15.58
N PHE A 57 -15.32 8.54 -15.62
CA PHE A 57 -15.46 7.70 -16.82
C PHE A 57 -14.45 7.99 -17.94
N GLN A 58 -13.42 8.82 -17.68
CA GLN A 58 -12.31 9.01 -18.60
C GLN A 58 -11.18 8.03 -18.31
N LYS A 59 -10.22 7.93 -19.25
CA LYS A 59 -8.98 7.19 -19.00
C LYS A 59 -8.21 7.82 -17.82
N PRO A 60 -7.56 7.02 -16.97
CA PRO A 60 -6.71 7.54 -15.91
C PRO A 60 -5.62 8.48 -16.46
N VAL A 61 -5.42 9.59 -15.76
CA VAL A 61 -4.37 10.58 -16.08
C VAL A 61 -3.26 10.44 -15.04
N PRO A 62 -1.96 10.51 -15.42
CA PRO A 62 -0.86 10.47 -14.45
C PRO A 62 -1.03 11.47 -13.31
N PRO A 63 -0.62 11.11 -12.07
CA PRO A 63 -0.77 12.00 -10.92
C PRO A 63 0.12 13.22 -11.08
N GLU A 64 -0.25 14.31 -10.40
CA GLU A 64 0.66 15.45 -10.28
C GLU A 64 1.87 15.04 -9.43
N PRO A 65 3.10 15.40 -9.85
CA PRO A 65 4.26 15.28 -8.99
C PRO A 65 4.08 16.06 -7.69
N TRP A 66 4.78 15.65 -6.63
CA TRP A 66 4.79 16.36 -5.35
C TRP A 66 6.21 16.70 -4.92
N ASP A 67 6.33 17.80 -4.19
CA ASP A 67 7.57 18.20 -3.54
C ASP A 67 7.75 17.51 -2.18
N GLY A 68 9.00 17.24 -1.82
CA GLY A 68 9.36 16.60 -0.56
C GLY A 68 8.98 15.12 -0.49
N VAL A 69 8.95 14.60 0.74
CA VAL A 69 8.72 13.17 1.01
C VAL A 69 7.27 12.94 1.45
N ARG A 70 6.52 12.17 0.65
CA ARG A 70 5.14 11.77 0.97
C ARG A 70 5.13 10.58 1.93
N GLU A 71 4.34 10.67 2.98
CA GLU A 71 4.16 9.58 3.94
C GLU A 71 3.05 8.62 3.49
N CYS A 72 3.44 7.41 3.12
CA CYS A 72 2.61 6.34 2.58
C CYS A 72 2.38 5.24 3.65
N ILE A 73 1.64 5.56 4.71
CA ILE A 73 1.43 4.67 5.87
C ILE A 73 -0.06 4.39 6.18
N LYS A 74 -0.98 4.88 5.35
CA LYS A 74 -2.42 4.73 5.54
C LYS A 74 -3.05 4.11 4.31
N HIS A 75 -4.00 3.21 4.53
CA HIS A 75 -4.81 2.68 3.43
C HIS A 75 -5.62 3.82 2.78
N PRO A 76 -5.60 3.90 1.44
CA PRO A 76 -6.42 4.86 0.69
C PRO A 76 -7.90 4.45 0.75
N CYS A 77 -8.78 5.33 0.29
CA CYS A 77 -10.19 4.98 0.10
C CYS A 77 -10.35 3.83 -0.91
N ARG A 78 -11.37 3.00 -0.71
CA ARG A 78 -11.79 1.98 -1.67
C ARG A 78 -12.64 2.62 -2.77
N ALA A 79 -12.64 2.01 -3.96
CA ALA A 79 -13.52 2.41 -5.04
C ALA A 79 -15.01 2.25 -4.66
N PRO A 80 -15.91 3.03 -5.28
CA PRO A 80 -17.34 2.86 -5.09
C PRO A 80 -17.79 1.45 -5.49
N GLN A 81 -18.30 0.71 -4.52
CA GLN A 81 -18.85 -0.63 -4.69
C GLN A 81 -19.96 -0.89 -3.67
N HIS A 82 -20.84 -1.83 -3.98
CA HIS A 82 -21.86 -2.27 -3.04
C HIS A 82 -21.25 -3.20 -1.99
N ASP A 83 -21.11 -2.71 -0.76
CA ASP A 83 -20.67 -3.57 0.35
C ASP A 83 -21.77 -4.57 0.74
N LEU A 84 -21.39 -5.84 0.90
CA LEU A 84 -22.21 -6.87 1.54
C LEU A 84 -22.42 -6.52 3.02
N LEU A 85 -23.48 -7.08 3.62
CA LEU A 85 -23.84 -6.78 5.01
C LEU A 85 -22.68 -7.06 5.98
N VAL A 86 -21.92 -8.15 5.76
CA VAL A 86 -20.72 -8.48 6.54
C VAL A 86 -19.57 -7.48 6.35
N GLU A 87 -19.37 -7.00 5.13
CA GLU A 87 -18.29 -6.06 4.80
C GLU A 87 -18.52 -4.70 5.46
N LYS A 88 -19.77 -4.27 5.59
CA LYS A 88 -20.14 -3.03 6.31
C LYS A 88 -19.69 -3.04 7.78
N PHE A 89 -19.60 -4.22 8.40
CA PHE A 89 -19.16 -4.36 9.79
C PHE A 89 -17.65 -4.63 9.92
N LEU A 90 -17.06 -5.36 8.96
CA LEU A 90 -15.66 -5.79 9.04
C LEU A 90 -14.69 -4.81 8.37
N VAL A 91 -15.08 -4.18 7.26
CA VAL A 91 -14.20 -3.31 6.48
C VAL A 91 -14.33 -1.88 6.96
N ARG A 92 -13.25 -1.36 7.56
CA ARG A 92 -13.20 0.01 8.12
C ARG A 92 -12.59 1.05 7.18
N VAL A 93 -12.36 0.68 5.92
CA VAL A 93 -11.79 1.59 4.91
C VAL A 93 -12.91 2.33 4.18
N PRO A 94 -12.91 3.68 4.18
CA PRO A 94 -13.96 4.48 3.55
C PRO A 94 -14.00 4.27 2.03
N ILE A 95 -15.15 4.60 1.44
CA ILE A 95 -15.38 4.55 0.00
C ILE A 95 -15.31 5.97 -0.57
N SER A 96 -14.63 6.15 -1.70
CA SER A 96 -14.54 7.41 -2.45
C SER A 96 -14.26 7.14 -3.93
N GLU A 97 -14.66 8.04 -4.83
CA GLU A 97 -14.17 8.01 -6.22
C GLU A 97 -12.68 8.35 -6.32
N ASP A 98 -12.13 9.08 -5.34
CA ASP A 98 -10.68 9.24 -5.18
C ASP A 98 -10.06 7.96 -4.58
N CYS A 99 -9.84 6.96 -5.43
CA CYS A 99 -9.40 5.62 -5.03
C CYS A 99 -8.27 5.03 -5.90
N LEU A 100 -7.64 5.82 -6.79
CA LEU A 100 -6.60 5.34 -7.71
C LEU A 100 -5.20 5.32 -7.05
N TYR A 101 -5.04 4.40 -6.11
CA TYR A 101 -3.83 4.22 -5.32
C TYR A 101 -3.38 2.75 -5.31
N VAL A 102 -2.09 2.53 -5.10
CA VAL A 102 -1.50 1.20 -4.93
C VAL A 102 -0.82 1.09 -3.56
N ASN A 103 -0.79 -0.14 -3.04
CA ASN A 103 -0.01 -0.49 -1.85
C ASN A 103 1.12 -1.42 -2.29
N VAL A 104 2.34 -1.18 -1.83
CA VAL A 104 3.53 -1.96 -2.17
C VAL A 104 4.12 -2.56 -0.90
N PHE A 105 4.37 -3.87 -0.95
CA PHE A 105 5.02 -4.64 0.11
C PHE A 105 6.27 -5.26 -0.49
N ALA A 106 7.44 -4.84 -0.01
CA ALA A 106 8.72 -5.25 -0.58
C ALA A 106 9.64 -5.80 0.50
N PRO A 107 10.29 -6.95 0.30
CA PRO A 107 11.34 -7.42 1.19
C PRO A 107 12.51 -6.42 1.21
N ASP A 108 13.12 -6.21 2.38
CA ASP A 108 14.35 -5.39 2.56
C ASP A 108 15.59 -6.29 2.74
N TRP A 109 15.55 -7.50 2.19
CA TRP A 109 16.69 -8.42 2.14
C TRP A 109 17.04 -8.76 0.69
N ASP A 110 18.32 -9.04 0.46
CA ASP A 110 18.77 -9.51 -0.85
C ASP A 110 18.21 -10.90 -1.12
N TYR A 111 17.69 -11.10 -2.33
CA TYR A 111 17.24 -12.41 -2.78
C TYR A 111 18.42 -13.41 -2.77
N SER A 112 18.28 -14.50 -2.02
CA SER A 112 19.18 -15.65 -2.13
C SER A 112 18.55 -16.67 -3.09
N PRO A 113 19.32 -17.27 -4.03
CA PRO A 113 18.82 -18.37 -4.87
C PRO A 113 18.31 -19.59 -4.09
N ASN A 114 18.63 -19.69 -2.80
CA ASN A 114 18.13 -20.73 -1.90
C ASN A 114 16.84 -20.33 -1.16
N ASP A 115 16.42 -19.07 -1.23
CA ASP A 115 15.09 -18.67 -0.80
C ASP A 115 14.12 -19.26 -1.83
N GLN A 116 13.30 -20.22 -1.40
CA GLN A 116 12.32 -20.88 -2.27
C GLN A 116 11.65 -19.84 -3.17
N GLU A 117 11.72 -20.07 -4.49
CA GLU A 117 11.00 -19.27 -5.48
C GLU A 117 9.57 -19.04 -4.97
N PHE A 118 9.09 -17.79 -5.07
CA PHE A 118 7.67 -17.52 -4.90
C PHE A 118 6.91 -18.61 -5.64
N PRO A 119 5.94 -19.30 -5.01
CA PRO A 119 5.17 -20.32 -5.71
C PRO A 119 4.71 -19.69 -7.00
N SER A 120 5.15 -20.24 -8.14
CA SER A 120 4.67 -19.77 -9.42
C SER A 120 3.15 -19.78 -9.33
N ASP A 121 2.52 -18.64 -9.62
CA ASP A 121 1.07 -18.58 -9.84
C ASP A 121 0.76 -19.46 -11.05
N SER A 122 0.67 -20.76 -10.80
CA SER A 122 0.37 -21.81 -11.76
C SER A 122 -0.59 -22.77 -11.06
N GLN A 123 -1.81 -22.28 -10.84
CA GLN A 123 -3.02 -23.10 -10.82
C GLN A 123 -4.13 -22.31 -11.53
N ASP A 124 -4.09 -22.37 -12.86
CA ASP A 124 -5.32 -22.43 -13.66
C ASP A 124 -5.95 -23.82 -13.51
#